data_AF-A0ABD5S128-F1
#
_entry.id   AF-A0ABD5S128-F1
#
_cell.length_a   1.000
_cell.length_b   1.000
_cell.length_c   1.000
_cell.angle_alpha   90.00
_cell.angle_beta   90.00
_cell.angle_gamma   90.00
#
_symmetry.space_group_name_H-M   'P 1'
#
loop_
_entity.id
_entity.type
_entity.pdbx_description
1 polymer ?
#
loop_
_entity_poly.entity_id
_entity_poly.type
_entity_poly.pdbx_seq_one_letter_code
_entity_poly.pdbx_strand_id
1 'polypeptide(L)' 'EDEPADDAETDALPVKLFEGAVPGTLVAPRGDGGFGYDPIFEHDGTTMAEMDTERKNAISHRGRALEKFGEWFAER' A
#
# COMPACT_ATOMS: atom_id res chain seq x y z
N GLU A 1 -27.68 -39.45 -5.73
CA GLU A 1 -27.04 -38.92 -6.95
C GLU A 1 -26.23 -37.73 -6.48
N ASP A 2 -25.01 -38.01 -6.04
CA ASP A 2 -24.01 -37.00 -5.68
C ASP A 2 -23.16 -36.79 -6.92
N GLU A 3 -23.44 -35.74 -7.68
CA GLU A 3 -22.49 -35.25 -8.67
C GLU A 3 -21.34 -34.56 -7.93
N PRO A 4 -20.07 -34.93 -8.18
CA PRO A 4 -18.97 -34.18 -7.61
C PRO A 4 -18.93 -32.80 -8.27
N ALA A 5 -18.88 -31.76 -7.44
CA ALA A 5 -18.62 -30.41 -7.91
C ALA A 5 -17.29 -30.42 -8.67
N ASP A 6 -17.36 -29.97 -9.92
CA ASP A 6 -16.25 -29.75 -10.83
C ASP A 6 -15.22 -28.83 -10.16
N ASP A 7 -14.17 -29.43 -9.59
CA ASP A 7 -12.93 -28.75 -9.17
C ASP A 7 -12.21 -28.29 -10.45
N ALA A 8 -12.80 -27.31 -11.14
CA ALA A 8 -12.19 -26.65 -12.27
C ALA A 8 -10.91 -25.97 -11.78
N GLU A 9 -9.77 -26.59 -12.07
CA GLU A 9 -8.43 -26.03 -11.99
C GLU A 9 -8.47 -24.59 -12.52
N THR A 10 -8.43 -23.64 -11.60
CA THR A 10 -8.26 -22.24 -11.97
C THR A 10 -6.81 -22.12 -12.41
N ASP A 11 -6.60 -22.10 -13.73
CA ASP A 11 -5.36 -21.76 -14.42
C ASP A 11 -4.99 -20.27 -14.17
N ALA A 12 -4.93 -19.90 -12.89
CA ALA A 12 -4.62 -18.57 -12.43
C ALA A 12 -3.11 -18.40 -12.60
N LEU A 13 -2.73 -17.66 -13.65
CA LEU A 13 -1.38 -17.13 -13.82
C LEU A 13 -0.84 -16.67 -12.44
N PRO A 14 0.42 -16.97 -12.10
CA PRO A 14 0.92 -16.69 -10.76
C PRO A 14 0.82 -15.19 -10.45
N VAL A 15 0.06 -14.85 -9.42
CA VAL A 15 -0.09 -13.46 -8.95
C VAL A 15 1.26 -12.99 -8.43
N LYS A 16 1.75 -11.87 -8.97
CA LYS A 16 2.95 -11.22 -8.46
C LYS A 16 2.59 -10.10 -7.49
N LEU A 17 3.13 -10.18 -6.27
CA LEU A 17 2.89 -9.22 -5.21
C LEU A 17 4.01 -8.18 -5.13
N PHE A 18 3.64 -6.95 -4.78
CA PHE A 18 4.57 -5.85 -4.54
C PHE A 18 4.21 -5.18 -3.22
N GLU A 19 5.16 -5.19 -2.29
CA GLU A 19 4.94 -4.68 -0.94
C GLU A 19 5.67 -3.36 -0.74
N GLY A 20 4.98 -2.42 -0.12
CA GLY A 20 5.56 -1.20 0.40
C GLY A 20 5.14 -1.03 1.85
N ALA A 21 6.06 -0.53 2.66
CA ALA A 21 5.84 -0.29 4.08
C ALA A 21 6.50 1.03 4.47
N VAL A 22 5.96 1.68 5.49
CA VAL A 22 6.55 2.87 6.10
C VAL A 22 6.59 2.63 7.60
N PRO A 23 7.77 2.62 8.24
CA PRO A 23 7.85 2.54 9.69
C PRO A 23 7.36 3.86 10.29
N GLY A 24 6.66 3.79 11.42
CA GLY A 24 6.13 4.97 12.07
C GLY A 24 5.68 4.69 13.48
N THR A 25 5.19 5.73 14.16
CA THR A 25 4.69 5.65 15.54
C THR A 25 3.28 6.25 15.60
N LEU A 26 2.46 5.73 16.52
CA LEU A 26 1.15 6.32 16.80
C LEU A 26 1.28 7.48 17.78
N VAL A 27 0.70 8.62 17.42
CA VAL A 27 0.76 9.87 18.19
C VAL A 27 -0.64 10.49 18.35
N ALA A 28 -0.75 11.52 19.17
CA ALA A 28 -1.95 12.35 19.22
C ALA A 28 -2.20 12.99 17.85
N PRO A 29 -3.48 13.14 17.42
CA PRO A 29 -3.81 13.57 16.07
C PRO A 29 -3.28 14.97 15.74
N ARG A 30 -2.64 15.13 14.58
CA ARG A 30 -2.20 16.42 14.02
C ARG A 30 -2.35 16.45 12.51
N GLY A 31 -2.57 17.63 11.95
CA GLY A 31 -2.79 17.85 10.52
C GLY A 31 -4.24 17.62 10.09
N ASP A 32 -4.63 18.30 9.01
CA ASP A 32 -6.00 18.29 8.47
C ASP A 32 -6.10 17.60 7.09
N GLY A 33 -4.96 17.11 6.57
CA GLY A 33 -4.87 16.45 5.27
C GLY A 33 -5.05 14.93 5.34
N GLY A 34 -5.02 14.29 4.17
CA GLY A 34 -5.06 12.83 4.07
C GLY A 34 -6.43 12.21 4.36
N PHE A 35 -6.43 10.96 4.83
CA PHE A 35 -7.61 10.16 5.13
C PHE A 35 -7.31 9.08 6.18
N GLY A 36 -8.35 8.57 6.84
CA GLY A 36 -8.22 7.45 7.77
C GLY A 36 -7.29 7.77 8.95
N TYR A 37 -6.25 6.95 9.13
CA TYR A 37 -5.32 7.04 10.26
C TYR A 37 -4.17 8.04 10.06
N ASP A 38 -4.17 8.78 8.95
CA ASP A 38 -3.09 9.71 8.65
C ASP A 38 -2.79 10.72 9.76
N PRO A 39 -3.78 11.29 10.47
CA PRO A 39 -3.50 12.26 11.54
C PRO A 39 -2.77 11.69 12.75
N ILE A 40 -2.81 10.36 12.95
CA ILE A 40 -2.19 9.70 14.11
C ILE A 40 -0.93 8.90 13.74
N PHE A 41 -0.65 8.72 12.46
CA PHE A 41 0.50 7.95 11.99
C PHE A 41 1.67 8.90 11.68
N GLU A 42 2.68 8.90 12.55
CA GLU A 42 3.88 9.73 12.41
C GLU A 42 5.03 8.97 11.76
N HIS A 43 5.65 9.59 10.76
CA HIS A 43 6.91 9.16 10.17
C HIS A 43 7.91 10.32 10.21
N ASP A 44 9.08 10.09 10.81
CA ASP A 44 10.17 11.07 10.95
C ASP A 44 9.73 12.42 11.54
N GLY A 45 8.86 12.39 12.56
CA GLY A 45 8.41 13.58 13.29
C GLY A 45 7.26 14.34 12.63
N THR A 46 6.69 13.85 11.54
CA THR A 46 5.54 14.46 10.85
C THR A 46 4.44 13.42 10.64
N THR A 47 3.18 13.78 10.94
CA THR A 47 2.05 12.88 10.66
C THR A 47 1.79 12.82 9.16
N MET A 48 1.21 11.72 8.68
CA MET A 48 0.85 11.60 7.26
C MET A 48 -0.19 12.65 6.82
N ALA A 49 -0.95 13.21 7.77
CA ALA A 49 -1.92 14.28 7.51
C ALA A 49 -1.30 15.69 7.48
N GLU A 50 -0.10 15.87 8.06
CA GLU A 50 0.69 17.12 8.00
C GLU A 50 1.48 17.24 6.68
N MET A 51 1.67 16.13 5.96
CA MET A 51 2.38 16.11 4.67
C MET A 51 1.48 16.57 3.53
N ASP A 52 2.06 17.32 2.59
CA ASP A 52 1.41 17.54 1.31
C ASP A 52 1.32 16.23 0.49
N THR A 53 0.44 16.24 -0.51
CA THR A 53 0.17 15.07 -1.35
C THR A 53 1.41 14.54 -2.06
N GLU A 54 2.30 15.44 -2.53
CA GLU A 54 3.49 15.05 -3.29
C GLU A 54 4.49 14.32 -2.39
N ARG A 55 4.78 14.90 -1.21
CA ARG A 55 5.65 14.31 -0.21
C ARG A 55 5.09 12.98 0.28
N LYS A 56 3.80 12.93 0.59
CA LYS A 56 3.13 11.70 1.02
C LYS A 56 3.22 10.62 -0.04
N ASN A 57 2.97 10.94 -1.31
CA ASN A 57 3.05 9.96 -2.39
C ASN A 57 4.47 9.40 -2.55
N ALA A 58 5.49 10.24 -2.44
CA ALA A 58 6.89 9.84 -2.55
C ALA A 58 7.34 8.87 -1.46
N ILE A 59 6.79 8.98 -0.24
CA ILE A 59 7.25 8.14 0.89
C ILE A 59 6.26 7.05 1.31
N SER A 60 5.00 7.11 0.88
CA SER A 60 3.93 6.23 1.37
C SER A 60 4.18 4.76 1.04
N HIS A 61 3.57 3.88 1.83
CA HIS A 61 3.57 2.43 1.61
C HIS A 61 3.02 2.09 0.21
N ARG A 62 1.97 2.81 -0.21
CA ARG A 62 1.39 2.66 -1.55
C ARG A 62 2.35 3.11 -2.65
N GLY A 63 3.01 4.25 -2.48
CA GLY A 63 4.01 4.75 -3.42
C GLY A 63 5.14 3.75 -3.63
N ARG A 64 5.72 3.25 -2.53
CA ARG A 64 6.80 2.25 -2.55
C ARG A 64 6.39 0.93 -3.21
N ALA A 65 5.15 0.47 -2.97
CA ALA A 65 4.63 -0.73 -3.63
C ALA A 65 4.47 -0.52 -5.15
N LEU A 66 3.99 0.66 -5.54
CA LEU A 66 3.74 1.00 -6.94
C LEU A 66 5.05 1.24 -7.71
N GLU A 67 6.07 1.80 -7.08
CA GLU A 67 7.42 1.96 -7.63
C GLU A 67 8.01 0.59 -8.00
N LYS A 68 8.01 -0.36 -7.07
CA LYS A 68 8.48 -1.74 -7.34
C LYS A 68 7.69 -2.44 -8.46
N PHE A 69 6.39 -2.19 -8.52
CA PHE A 69 5.57 -2.66 -9.64
C PHE A 69 6.02 -2.01 -10.96
N GLY A 70 6.24 -0.69 -10.97
CA GLY A 70 6.68 0.06 -12.14
C GLY A 70 8.03 -0.40 -12.69
N GLU A 71 9.01 -0.61 -11.81
CA GLU A 71 10.32 -1.20 -12.15
C GLU A 71 10.15 -2.56 -12.83
N TRP A 72 9.40 -3.46 -12.19
CA TRP A 72 9.14 -4.79 -12.75
C TRP A 72 8.37 -4.74 -14.08
N PHE A 73 7.45 -3.79 -14.24
CA PHE A 73 6.66 -3.65 -15.46
C PHE A 73 7.49 -3.09 -16.62
N ALA A 74 8.44 -2.19 -16.34
CA ALA A 74 9.32 -1.61 -17.35
C ALA A 74 10.31 -2.63 -17.95
N GLU A 75 10.65 -3.68 -17.22
CA GLU A 75 11.56 -4.76 -17.63
C GLU A 75 10.87 -5.92 -18.38
N ARG A 76 9.57 -5.79 -18.69
CA ARG A 76 8.76 -6.82 -19.37
C ARG A 76 8.57 -6.58 -20.86
#